data_AF-A0A9R1HNA3-F1
#
_entry.id   AF-A0A9R1HNA3-F1
#
_cell.length_a   1.000
_cell.length_b   1.000
_cell.length_c   1.000
_cell.angle_alpha   90.00
_cell.angle_beta   90.00
_cell.angle_gamma   90.00
#
_symmetry.space_group_name_H-M   'P 1'
#
loop_
_entity.id
_entity.type
_entity.pdbx_description
1 polymer ?
#
loop_
_entity_poly.entity_id
_entity_poly.type
_entity_poly.pdbx_seq_one_letter_code
_entity_poly.pdbx_strand_id
1 'polypeptide(L)' 'MGWLRSLFSPLRKIMVRAHSARKYRRGMRILYKDVKSCEDEDVHVLWSILVDSHRHPAMVKLKL' A
#
# COMPACT_ATOMS: atom_id res chain seq x y z
N MET A 1 27.36 -16.22 -19.53
CA MET A 1 27.41 -14.98 -18.72
C MET A 1 26.10 -14.77 -17.95
N GLY A 2 25.87 -15.52 -16.85
CA GLY A 2 24.62 -15.46 -16.06
C GLY A 2 24.62 -14.45 -14.90
N TRP A 3 25.75 -13.79 -14.64
CA TRP A 3 25.93 -12.97 -13.43
C TRP A 3 25.09 -11.68 -13.42
N LEU A 4 24.85 -11.07 -14.60
CA LEU A 4 24.01 -9.88 -14.74
C LEU A 4 22.54 -10.15 -14.31
N ARG A 5 22.00 -11.34 -14.60
CA ARG A 5 20.64 -11.72 -14.14
C ARG A 5 20.54 -11.77 -12.61
N SER A 6 21.60 -12.17 -11.92
CA SER A 6 21.64 -12.20 -10.45
C SER A 6 21.64 -10.79 -9.84
N LEU A 7 22.37 -9.85 -10.45
CA LEU A 7 22.44 -8.45 -9.97
C LEU A 7 21.16 -7.63 -10.29
N PHE A 8 20.50 -7.89 -11.42
CA PHE A 8 19.26 -7.18 -11.79
C PHE A 8 17.99 -7.75 -11.14
N SER A 9 18.02 -8.99 -10.65
CA SER A 9 16.88 -9.62 -9.95
C SER A 9 16.44 -8.87 -8.65
N PRO A 10 17.34 -8.51 -7.72
CA PRO A 10 16.96 -7.76 -6.53
C PRO A 10 16.46 -6.35 -6.86
N LEU A 11 17.05 -5.69 -7.86
CA LEU A 11 16.61 -4.37 -8.33
C LEU A 11 15.20 -4.40 -8.92
N ARG A 12 14.88 -5.42 -9.72
CA ARG A 12 13.50 -5.63 -10.23
C ARG A 12 12.50 -5.80 -9.09
N LYS A 13 12.83 -6.57 -8.04
CA LYS A 13 11.96 -6.72 -6.87
C LYS A 13 11.72 -5.39 -6.14
N ILE A 14 12.76 -4.58 -5.96
CA ILE A 14 12.65 -3.26 -5.32
C ILE A 14 11.81 -2.32 -6.19
N MET A 15 12.03 -2.33 -7.51
CA MET A 15 11.30 -1.50 -8.46
C MET A 15 9.80 -1.86 -8.51
N VAL A 16 9.45 -3.15 -8.48
CA VAL A 16 8.05 -3.60 -8.39
C VAL A 16 7.42 -3.15 -7.07
N ARG A 17 8.14 -3.27 -5.94
CA ARG A 17 7.66 -2.76 -4.64
C ARG A 17 7.45 -1.25 -4.65
N ALA A 18 8.39 -0.49 -5.20
CA ALA A 18 8.30 0.96 -5.31
C ALA A 18 7.15 1.40 -6.24
N HIS A 19 6.99 0.72 -7.38
CA HIS A 19 5.89 0.97 -8.31
C HIS A 19 4.52 0.67 -7.69
N SER A 20 4.41 -0.44 -6.95
CA SER A 20 3.21 -0.79 -6.19
C SER A 20 2.88 0.26 -5.12
N ALA A 21 3.87 0.66 -4.31
CA ALA A 21 3.71 1.72 -3.31
C ALA A 21 3.26 3.06 -3.94
N ARG A 22 3.80 3.41 -5.12
CA ARG A 22 3.40 4.62 -5.86
C ARG A 22 1.97 4.53 -6.38
N LYS A 23 1.56 3.38 -6.94
CA LYS A 23 0.19 3.14 -7.41
C LYS A 23 -0.80 3.19 -6.25
N TYR A 24 -0.44 2.59 -5.12
CA TYR A 24 -1.25 2.59 -3.90
C TYR A 24 -1.39 3.99 -3.30
N ARG A 25 -0.31 4.78 -3.18
CA ARG A 25 -0.41 6.20 -2.74
C ARG A 25 -1.30 7.06 -3.64
N ARG A 26 -1.30 6.80 -4.95
CA ARG A 26 -2.23 7.48 -5.87
C ARG A 26 -3.67 7.04 -5.62
N GLY A 27 -3.93 5.73 -5.52
CA GLY A 27 -5.25 5.18 -5.22
C GLY A 27 -5.80 5.68 -3.89
N MET A 28 -4.97 5.73 -2.85
CA MET A 28 -5.39 6.17 -1.52
C MET A 28 -5.77 7.65 -1.49
N ARG A 29 -5.15 8.50 -2.31
CA ARG A 29 -5.58 9.91 -2.45
C ARG A 29 -6.92 10.07 -3.17
N ILE A 30 -7.26 9.15 -4.07
CA ILE A 30 -8.56 9.14 -4.74
C ILE A 30 -9.61 8.66 -3.73
N LEU A 31 -9.37 7.51 -3.08
CA LEU A 31 -10.26 6.96 -2.07
C LEU A 31 -10.52 7.93 -0.91
N TYR A 32 -9.49 8.67 -0.47
CA TYR A 32 -9.67 9.73 0.53
C TYR A 32 -10.67 10.80 0.10
N LYS A 33 -10.67 11.20 -1.18
CA LYS A 33 -11.64 12.18 -1.69
C LYS A 33 -13.05 11.62 -1.65
N ASP A 34 -13.22 10.36 -2.05
CA ASP A 34 -14.52 9.67 -2.09
C ASP A 34 -15.08 9.46 -0.67
N VAL A 35 -14.24 9.04 0.27
CA VAL A 35 -14.58 8.91 1.71
C VAL A 35 -14.96 10.26 2.29
N LYS A 36 -14.22 11.33 1.96
CA LYS A 36 -14.54 12.67 2.47
C LYS A 36 -15.89 13.19 1.97
N SER A 37 -16.32 12.81 0.76
CA SER A 37 -17.64 13.17 0.23
C SER A 37 -18.78 12.30 0.74
N CYS A 38 -18.47 11.21 1.45
CA CYS A 38 -19.44 10.26 1.99
C CYS A 38 -19.79 10.65 3.43
N GLU A 39 -21.09 10.65 3.74
CA GLU A 39 -21.62 10.97 5.07
C GLU A 39 -21.78 9.72 5.96
N ASP A 40 -21.49 8.53 5.43
CA ASP A 40 -21.64 7.26 6.16
C ASP A 40 -20.50 7.04 7.17
N GLU A 41 -20.84 6.95 8.44
CA GLU A 41 -19.89 6.69 9.54
C GLU A 41 -19.08 5.40 9.35
N ASP A 42 -19.72 4.34 8.83
CA ASP A 42 -19.05 3.06 8.58
C ASP A 42 -17.89 3.20 7.58
N VAL A 43 -18.03 4.09 6.60
CA VAL A 43 -16.99 4.34 5.59
C VAL A 43 -15.79 5.05 6.23
N HIS A 44 -16.02 5.96 7.17
CA HIS A 44 -14.95 6.63 7.94
C HIS A 44 -14.23 5.67 8.88
N VAL A 45 -14.94 4.71 9.49
CA VAL A 45 -14.35 3.64 10.31
C VAL A 45 -13.48 2.73 9.45
N LEU A 46 -13.99 2.26 8.30
CA LEU A 46 -13.23 1.44 7.35
C LEU A 46 -11.98 2.16 6.84
N TRP A 47 -12.09 3.46 6.56
CA TRP A 47 -10.95 4.30 6.19
C TRP A 47 -9.90 4.37 7.31
N SER A 48 -10.33 4.51 8.56
CA SER A 48 -9.43 4.56 9.73
C SER A 48 -8.66 3.25 9.90
N ILE A 49 -9.33 2.10 9.75
CA ILE A 49 -8.70 0.77 9.77
C ILE A 49 -7.68 0.62 8.63
N LEU A 50 -8.03 1.08 7.43
CA LEU A 50 -7.15 1.04 6.26
C LEU A 50 -5.88 1.87 6.48
N VAL A 51 -6.03 3.10 6.99
CA VAL A 51 -4.90 4.01 7.27
C VAL A 51 -3.99 3.45 8.36
N ASP A 52 -4.57 2.86 9.41
CA ASP A 52 -3.81 2.28 10.52
C ASP A 52 -2.99 1.06 10.06
N SER A 53 -3.63 0.16 9.29
CA SER A 53 -2.97 -1.00 8.68
C SER A 53 -1.78 -0.62 7.78
N HIS A 54 -1.89 0.53 7.10
CA HIS A 54 -0.80 1.04 6.26
C HIS A 54 0.34 1.66 7.06
N ARG A 55 0.06 2.34 8.18
CA ARG A 55 1.10 2.92 9.05
C ARG A 55 1.85 1.85 9.84
N HIS A 56 1.16 0.77 10.20
CA HIS A 56 1.71 -0.33 10.97
C HIS A 56 1.60 -1.68 10.22
N PRO A 57 2.29 -1.85 9.07
CA PRO A 57 2.24 -3.09 8.30
C PRO A 57 2.81 -4.30 9.10
N ALA A 58 3.59 -4.04 10.15
CA ALA A 58 4.09 -5.05 11.08
C ALA A 58 3.02 -5.58 12.05
N MET A 59 1.99 -4.80 12.38
CA MET A 59 0.93 -5.21 13.33
C MET A 59 -0.12 -6.12 12.69
N VAL A 60 -0.35 -6.02 11.38
CA VAL A 60 -1.28 -6.91 10.65
C VAL A 60 -0.75 -8.35 10.57
N LYS A 61 0.58 -8.51 10.68
CA LYS A 61 1.25 -9.82 10.61
C LYS A 61 1.24 -10.59 11.93
N LEU A 62 0.83 -9.94 13.04
CA LEU A 62 0.80 -10.51 14.39
C LEU A 62 -0.60 -10.99 14.82
N LYS A 63 -1.61 -10.87 13.95
CA LYS A 63 -2.98 -11.33 14.21
C LYS A 63 -3.40 -12.57 13.38
N LEU A 64 -2.45 -13.25 12.74
CA LEU A 64 -2.67 -14.46 11.95
C LEU A 64 -1.89 -15.63 12.52
#